data_AF-A0A840VIP4-F1
#
_entry.id   AF-A0A840VIP4-F1
#
_cell.length_a   1.000
_cell.length_b   1.000
_cell.length_c   1.000
_cell.angle_alpha   90.00
_cell.angle_beta   90.00
_cell.angle_gamma   90.00
#
_symmetry.space_group_name_H-M   'P 1'
#
loop_
_entity.id
_entity.type
_entity.pdbx_description
1 polymer ?
#
loop_
_entity_poly.entity_id
_entity_poly.type
_entity_poly.pdbx_seq_one_letter_code
_entity_poly.pdbx_strand_id
1 'polypeptide(L)'
;MVTRRAAELLLELAARRWPADLRDDLRREWAAELHVLAEGGSRTKMVGFAVSLAVSRAGAPLVDRSLLHRRARRTAAALLLSPIACVGIVVGSAAALYRMQVWLTGANWSDQAQTLNWTAITVAMAVLLAVFAARWARHTALDGPLRIALGVVLPIGAVAVPLLYVIYPDDLPRAVPGLLLWLAGLTLALWAAASLAARNRLRAAWWVGVLGALAAADLAVILAVVDAVSAGVGAGPVIGAQPLGSVDRISAPLWLFVAWTDWNIGLTRPTIPWGIFQIITNQVLVEPMLYLACTPYALAYAIRAGRSAPAAPVALAPTPV
;
A
#
# COMPACT_ATOMS: atom_id res chain seq x y z
N MET A 1 -23.90 42.66 6.28
CA MET A 1 -24.85 43.11 5.24
C MET A 1 -24.33 42.84 3.82
N VAL A 2 -23.12 43.25 3.46
CA VAL A 2 -22.54 43.04 2.12
C VAL A 2 -22.44 41.55 1.71
N THR A 3 -22.03 40.68 2.62
CA THR A 3 -21.88 39.23 2.34
C THR A 3 -23.21 38.51 2.08
N ARG A 4 -24.30 39.00 2.66
CA ARG A 4 -25.65 38.43 2.49
C ARG A 4 -26.21 38.79 1.11
N ARG A 5 -26.09 40.06 0.70
CA ARG A 5 -26.47 40.51 -0.65
C ARG A 5 -25.69 39.80 -1.75
N ALA A 6 -24.39 39.57 -1.54
CA ALA A 6 -23.57 38.82 -2.51
C ALA A 6 -24.04 37.37 -2.65
N ALA A 7 -24.41 36.71 -1.55
CA ALA A 7 -24.92 35.34 -1.57
C ALA A 7 -26.32 35.26 -2.22
N GLU A 8 -27.20 36.23 -1.95
CA GLU A 8 -28.53 36.33 -2.57
C GLU A 8 -28.42 36.55 -4.10
N LEU A 9 -27.51 37.41 -4.57
CA LEU A 9 -27.27 37.62 -6.01
C LEU A 9 -26.71 36.37 -6.70
N LEU A 10 -25.85 35.60 -6.03
CA LEU A 10 -25.33 34.33 -6.54
C LEU A 10 -26.44 33.27 -6.63
N LEU A 11 -27.36 33.25 -5.68
CA LEU A 11 -28.54 32.37 -5.71
C LEU A 11 -29.49 32.72 -6.85
N GLU A 12 -29.73 34.01 -7.12
CA GLU A 12 -30.55 34.43 -8.26
C GLU A 12 -29.93 34.06 -9.60
N LEU A 13 -28.61 34.20 -9.73
CA LEU A 13 -27.86 33.77 -10.91
C LEU A 13 -27.90 32.25 -11.09
N ALA A 14 -27.82 31.49 -9.99
CA ALA A 14 -27.92 30.04 -10.00
C ALA A 14 -29.33 29.58 -10.39
N ALA A 15 -30.39 30.15 -9.79
CA ALA A 15 -31.78 29.77 -10.03
C ALA A 15 -32.23 30.01 -11.48
N ARG A 16 -31.74 31.06 -12.14
CA ARG A 16 -32.04 31.34 -13.56
C ARG A 16 -31.59 30.24 -14.52
N ARG A 17 -30.67 29.37 -14.11
CA ARG A 17 -30.15 28.27 -14.95
C ARG A 17 -31.00 27.00 -14.89
N TRP A 18 -31.98 26.92 -14.00
CA TRP A 18 -32.85 25.75 -13.83
C TRP A 18 -34.18 25.91 -14.58
N PRO A 19 -34.82 24.80 -15.02
CA PRO A 19 -36.15 24.80 -15.64
C PRO A 19 -37.18 25.49 -14.73
N ALA A 20 -38.15 26.18 -15.33
CA ALA A 20 -39.12 27.00 -14.58
C ALA A 20 -39.86 26.19 -13.50
N ASP A 21 -40.20 24.94 -13.81
CA ASP A 21 -40.97 24.04 -12.94
C ASP A 21 -40.24 23.65 -11.64
N LEU A 22 -38.90 23.69 -11.63
CA LEU A 22 -38.07 23.34 -10.46
C LEU A 22 -37.44 24.56 -9.79
N ARG A 23 -37.47 25.71 -10.46
CA ARG A 23 -36.78 26.92 -10.03
C ARG A 23 -37.33 27.47 -8.72
N ASP A 24 -38.64 27.48 -8.58
CA ASP A 24 -39.31 28.14 -7.45
C ASP A 24 -39.25 27.31 -6.17
N ASP A 25 -39.21 25.99 -6.28
CA ASP A 25 -39.04 25.08 -5.13
C ASP A 25 -37.60 25.08 -4.63
N LEU A 26 -36.62 24.97 -5.54
CA LEU A 26 -35.20 25.06 -5.21
C LEU A 26 -34.83 26.43 -4.63
N ARG A 27 -35.42 27.52 -5.15
CA ARG A 27 -35.19 28.88 -4.63
C ARG A 27 -35.69 29.02 -3.19
N ARG A 28 -36.81 28.38 -2.84
CA ARG A 28 -37.35 28.36 -1.47
C ARG A 28 -36.44 27.58 -0.52
N GLU A 29 -35.97 26.41 -0.93
CA GLU A 29 -35.05 25.59 -0.13
C GLU A 29 -33.69 26.27 0.09
N TRP A 30 -33.08 26.83 -0.96
CA TRP A 30 -31.79 27.52 -0.83
C TRP A 30 -31.89 28.80 -0.01
N ALA A 31 -33.01 29.51 -0.09
CA ALA A 31 -33.26 30.68 0.75
C ALA A 31 -33.38 30.29 2.24
N ALA A 32 -34.01 29.16 2.54
CA ALA A 32 -34.11 28.63 3.90
C ALA A 32 -32.73 28.20 4.44
N GLU A 33 -31.94 27.45 3.67
CA GLU A 33 -30.58 27.05 4.09
C GLU A 33 -29.64 28.26 4.26
N LEU A 34 -29.75 29.27 3.39
CA LEU A 34 -29.00 30.51 3.52
C LEU A 34 -29.38 31.27 4.80
N HIS A 35 -30.67 31.27 5.15
CA HIS A 35 -31.18 31.92 6.37
C HIS A 35 -30.62 31.24 7.62
N VAL A 36 -30.64 29.91 7.69
CA VAL A 36 -30.06 29.13 8.80
C VAL A 36 -28.56 29.38 8.93
N LEU A 37 -27.82 29.43 7.81
CA LEU A 37 -26.38 29.71 7.82
C LEU A 37 -26.05 31.16 8.24
N ALA A 38 -26.95 32.10 7.95
CA ALA A 38 -26.85 33.49 8.36
C ALA A 38 -27.14 33.68 9.85
N GLU A 39 -28.14 32.98 10.40
CA GLU A 39 -28.43 32.97 11.85
C GLU A 39 -27.30 32.33 12.66
N GLY A 40 -26.67 31.27 12.15
CA GLY A 40 -25.52 30.62 12.76
C GLY A 40 -24.20 31.40 12.71
N GLY A 41 -24.19 32.65 12.22
CA GLY A 41 -23.01 33.53 12.20
C GLY A 41 -21.88 33.12 11.25
N SER A 42 -22.04 32.05 10.46
CA SER A 42 -20.96 31.42 9.69
C SER A 42 -20.80 31.99 8.27
N ARG A 43 -20.36 33.25 8.17
CA ARG A 43 -20.26 34.00 6.90
C ARG A 43 -19.49 33.29 5.79
N THR A 44 -18.44 32.53 6.12
CA THR A 44 -17.62 31.80 5.15
C THR A 44 -18.34 30.59 4.57
N LYS A 45 -19.12 29.86 5.38
CA LYS A 45 -19.93 28.72 4.93
C LYS A 45 -21.07 29.17 4.03
N MET A 46 -21.71 30.30 4.37
CA MET A 46 -22.76 30.92 3.56
C MET A 46 -22.26 31.30 2.16
N VAL A 47 -21.10 31.94 2.05
CA VAL A 47 -20.50 32.29 0.75
C VAL A 47 -20.02 31.04 0.00
N GLY A 48 -19.41 30.08 0.69
CA GLY A 48 -18.98 28.82 0.08
C GLY A 48 -20.15 28.02 -0.50
N PHE A 49 -21.28 28.00 0.18
CA PHE A 49 -22.53 27.39 -0.29
C PHE A 49 -23.06 28.09 -1.56
N ALA A 50 -23.17 29.42 -1.54
CA ALA A 50 -23.64 30.20 -2.68
C ALA A 50 -22.72 30.06 -3.92
N VAL A 51 -21.40 30.02 -3.71
CA VAL A 51 -20.42 29.78 -4.78
C VAL A 51 -20.52 28.34 -5.30
N SER A 52 -20.69 27.35 -4.43
CA SER A 52 -20.89 25.95 -4.82
C SER A 52 -22.12 25.78 -5.71
N LEU A 53 -23.21 26.48 -5.40
CA LEU A 53 -24.44 26.50 -6.21
C LEU A 53 -24.25 27.22 -7.54
N ALA A 54 -23.55 28.36 -7.56
CA ALA A 54 -23.29 29.11 -8.79
C ALA A 54 -22.36 28.38 -9.77
N VAL A 55 -21.47 27.53 -9.26
CA VAL A 55 -20.52 26.71 -10.05
C VAL A 55 -21.11 25.36 -10.46
N SER A 56 -22.13 24.86 -9.76
CA SER A 56 -22.80 23.61 -10.11
C SER A 56 -23.54 23.73 -11.46
N ARG A 57 -23.41 22.70 -12.32
CA ARG A 57 -24.11 22.64 -13.61
C ARG A 57 -25.56 22.25 -13.41
N ALA A 58 -26.48 23.06 -13.96
CA ALA A 58 -27.89 22.74 -14.02
C ALA A 58 -28.10 21.43 -14.81
N GLY A 59 -28.80 20.47 -14.21
CA GLY A 59 -29.15 19.20 -14.84
C GLY A 59 -28.14 18.06 -14.72
N ALA A 60 -27.11 18.17 -13.86
CA ALA A 60 -26.32 16.98 -13.52
C ALA A 60 -27.19 16.01 -12.68
N PRO A 61 -27.38 14.74 -13.10
CA PRO A 61 -28.13 13.78 -12.29
C PRO A 61 -27.48 13.67 -10.91
N LEU A 62 -28.30 13.57 -9.86
CA LEU A 62 -27.96 13.52 -8.42
C LEU A 62 -26.93 12.44 -8.02
N VAL A 63 -26.50 11.59 -8.97
CA VAL A 63 -25.33 10.74 -8.86
C VAL A 63 -24.40 11.05 -10.01
N ASP A 64 -23.44 11.95 -9.77
CA ASP A 64 -22.46 12.38 -10.77
C ASP A 64 -21.50 11.22 -11.09
N ARG A 65 -21.90 10.38 -12.07
CA ARG A 65 -21.12 9.24 -12.58
C ARG A 65 -19.72 9.66 -13.02
N SER A 66 -19.53 10.93 -13.40
CA SER A 66 -18.22 11.46 -13.79
C SER A 66 -17.25 11.57 -12.60
N LEU A 67 -17.75 11.90 -11.40
CA LEU A 67 -16.95 11.93 -10.17
C LEU A 67 -16.59 10.53 -9.69
N LEU A 68 -17.53 9.58 -9.78
CA LEU A 68 -17.28 8.17 -9.52
C LEU A 68 -16.22 7.61 -10.48
N HIS A 69 -16.34 7.90 -11.78
CA HIS A 69 -15.38 7.46 -12.79
C HIS A 69 -13.99 8.08 -12.57
N ARG A 70 -13.92 9.36 -12.18
CA ARG A 70 -12.65 10.04 -11.84
C ARG A 70 -12.00 9.46 -10.58
N ARG A 71 -12.79 9.14 -9.55
CA ARG A 71 -12.31 8.47 -8.33
C ARG A 71 -11.83 7.06 -8.65
N ALA A 72 -12.61 6.28 -9.38
CA ALA A 72 -12.23 4.93 -9.82
C ALA A 72 -10.93 4.94 -10.63
N ARG A 73 -10.80 5.85 -11.61
CA ARG A 73 -9.57 6.00 -12.41
C ARG A 73 -8.35 6.37 -11.57
N ARG A 74 -8.50 7.30 -10.62
CA ARG A 74 -7.41 7.66 -9.69
C ARG A 74 -7.02 6.49 -8.78
N THR A 75 -8.01 5.71 -8.36
CA THR A 75 -7.79 4.53 -7.51
C THR A 75 -7.06 3.44 -8.29
N ALA A 76 -7.51 3.14 -9.51
CA ALA A 76 -6.86 2.20 -10.42
C ALA A 76 -5.43 2.65 -10.76
N ALA A 77 -5.22 3.93 -11.08
CA ALA A 77 -3.89 4.46 -11.33
C ALA A 77 -2.97 4.31 -10.11
N ALA A 78 -3.46 4.60 -8.90
CA ALA A 78 -2.70 4.39 -7.67
C ALA A 78 -2.28 2.93 -7.51
N LEU A 79 -3.25 2.02 -7.60
CA LEU A 79 -3.06 0.60 -7.32
C LEU A 79 -2.21 -0.11 -8.36
N LEU A 80 -2.24 0.35 -9.62
CA LEU A 80 -1.43 -0.23 -10.70
C LEU A 80 -0.04 0.40 -10.79
N LEU A 81 0.12 1.70 -10.52
CA LEU A 81 1.42 2.36 -10.58
C LEU A 81 2.29 2.09 -9.35
N SER A 82 1.68 1.92 -8.17
CA SER A 82 2.43 1.64 -6.93
C SER A 82 3.29 0.37 -6.98
N PRO A 83 2.80 -0.82 -7.40
CA PRO A 83 3.64 -2.00 -7.48
C PRO A 83 4.74 -1.86 -8.55
N ILE A 84 4.46 -1.20 -9.68
CA ILE A 84 5.48 -0.88 -10.69
C ILE A 84 6.56 0.04 -10.09
N ALA A 85 6.15 1.04 -9.31
CA ALA A 85 7.07 1.91 -8.61
C ALA A 85 7.92 1.16 -7.58
N CYS A 86 7.35 0.17 -6.87
CA CYS A 86 8.11 -0.69 -5.97
C CYS A 86 9.19 -1.50 -6.70
N VAL A 87 8.85 -2.09 -7.84
CA VAL A 87 9.85 -2.76 -8.70
C VAL A 87 10.92 -1.77 -9.16
N GLY A 88 10.52 -0.58 -9.60
CA GLY A 88 11.43 0.50 -9.96
C GLY A 88 12.34 0.93 -8.81
N ILE A 89 11.83 0.95 -7.57
CA ILE A 89 12.62 1.23 -6.37
C ILE A 89 13.65 0.11 -6.15
N VAL A 90 13.25 -1.16 -6.20
CA VAL A 90 14.15 -2.30 -5.97
C VAL A 90 15.24 -2.35 -7.04
N VAL A 91 14.86 -2.34 -8.32
CA VAL A 91 15.80 -2.38 -9.46
C VAL A 91 16.64 -1.11 -9.53
N GLY A 92 16.03 0.06 -9.33
CA GLY A 92 16.71 1.34 -9.38
C GLY A 92 17.72 1.52 -8.24
N SER A 93 17.39 1.08 -7.03
CA SER A 93 18.32 1.11 -5.90
C SER A 93 19.48 0.13 -6.09
N ALA A 94 19.24 -1.05 -6.67
CA ALA A 94 20.30 -2.00 -7.03
C ALA A 94 21.24 -1.40 -8.09
N ALA A 95 20.68 -0.82 -9.16
CA ALA A 95 21.44 -0.18 -10.22
C ALA A 95 22.22 1.05 -9.75
N ALA A 96 21.63 1.85 -8.85
CA ALA A 96 22.29 3.01 -8.25
C ALA A 96 23.50 2.58 -7.42
N LEU A 97 23.36 1.54 -6.59
CA LEU A 97 24.47 0.99 -5.81
C LEU A 97 25.57 0.40 -6.69
N TYR A 98 25.21 -0.36 -7.72
CA TYR A 98 26.17 -0.89 -8.68
C TYR A 98 26.97 0.22 -9.37
N ARG A 99 26.29 1.28 -9.84
CA ARG A 99 26.98 2.44 -10.42
C ARG A 99 27.86 3.15 -9.38
N MET A 100 27.36 3.35 -8.17
CA MET A 100 28.10 4.02 -7.10
C MET A 100 29.39 3.26 -6.77
N GLN A 101 29.34 1.93 -6.73
CA GLN A 101 30.50 1.05 -6.53
C GLN A 101 31.54 1.22 -7.65
N VAL A 102 31.10 1.14 -8.91
CA VAL A 102 31.97 1.29 -10.09
C VAL A 102 32.61 2.68 -10.15
N TRP A 103 31.85 3.73 -9.79
CA TRP A 103 32.28 5.12 -9.98
C TRP A 103 33.15 5.66 -8.84
N LEU A 104 32.86 5.31 -7.58
CA LEU A 104 33.53 5.92 -6.42
C LEU A 104 34.85 5.28 -6.02
N THR A 105 35.05 3.98 -6.26
CA THR A 105 36.15 3.30 -5.56
C THR A 105 36.98 2.34 -6.39
N GLY A 106 36.50 1.80 -7.51
CA GLY A 106 37.19 0.70 -8.19
C GLY A 106 37.52 -0.48 -7.25
N ALA A 107 36.88 -0.54 -6.08
CA ALA A 107 37.19 -1.42 -4.98
C ALA A 107 35.94 -2.18 -4.56
N ASN A 108 36.12 -3.45 -4.19
CA ASN A 108 35.06 -4.29 -3.67
C ASN A 108 34.75 -3.83 -2.23
N TRP A 109 33.61 -3.15 -2.04
CA TRP A 109 33.03 -3.00 -0.72
C TRP A 109 32.72 -4.38 -0.15
N SER A 110 32.69 -4.53 1.18
CA SER A 110 32.19 -5.76 1.75
C SER A 110 30.71 -5.93 1.35
N ASP A 111 30.33 -7.13 0.89
CA ASP A 111 28.96 -7.46 0.47
C ASP A 111 27.92 -7.06 1.54
N GLN A 112 28.32 -7.08 2.81
CA GLN A 112 27.52 -6.65 3.96
C GLN A 112 27.17 -5.15 3.92
N ALA A 113 28.15 -4.28 3.67
CA ALA A 113 27.94 -2.83 3.62
C ALA A 113 27.05 -2.44 2.43
N GLN A 114 27.19 -3.13 1.30
CA GLN A 114 26.35 -2.92 0.12
C GLN A 114 24.89 -3.29 0.40
N THR A 115 24.66 -4.41 1.06
CA THR A 115 23.33 -4.92 1.40
C THR A 115 22.60 -4.03 2.41
N LEU A 116 23.30 -3.56 3.45
CA LEU A 116 22.76 -2.61 4.41
C LEU A 116 22.32 -1.30 3.73
N ASN A 117 23.18 -0.74 2.89
CA ASN A 117 22.83 0.48 2.14
C ASN A 117 21.64 0.25 1.20
N TRP A 118 21.56 -0.92 0.57
CA TRP A 118 20.43 -1.26 -0.29
C TRP A 118 19.12 -1.32 0.47
N THR A 119 19.07 -2.06 1.59
CA THR A 119 17.87 -2.13 2.44
C THR A 119 17.45 -0.74 2.92
N ALA A 120 18.40 0.10 3.35
CA ALA A 120 18.11 1.45 3.82
C ALA A 120 17.49 2.34 2.72
N ILE A 121 18.04 2.31 1.51
CA ILE A 121 17.51 3.07 0.36
C ILE A 121 16.13 2.56 -0.02
N THR A 122 15.93 1.24 -0.08
CA THR A 122 14.63 0.62 -0.40
C THR A 122 13.58 1.02 0.63
N VAL A 123 13.89 0.94 1.93
CA VAL A 123 12.97 1.36 3.01
C VAL A 123 12.64 2.84 2.90
N ALA A 124 13.65 3.70 2.72
CA ALA A 124 13.43 5.14 2.61
C ALA A 124 12.49 5.48 1.45
N MET A 125 12.73 4.90 0.28
CA MET A 125 11.87 5.11 -0.90
C MET A 125 10.47 4.50 -0.71
N ALA A 126 10.37 3.34 -0.08
CA ALA A 126 9.09 2.70 0.22
C ALA A 126 8.24 3.54 1.20
N VAL A 127 8.86 4.17 2.19
CA VAL A 127 8.19 5.09 3.12
C VAL A 127 7.70 6.34 2.38
N LEU A 128 8.50 6.92 1.49
CA LEU A 128 8.06 8.04 0.66
C LEU A 128 6.85 7.66 -0.20
N LEU A 129 6.90 6.50 -0.86
CA LEU A 129 5.78 5.96 -1.63
C LEU A 129 4.53 5.77 -0.76
N ALA A 130 4.69 5.27 0.48
CA ALA A 130 3.60 5.09 1.43
C ALA A 130 2.92 6.41 1.81
N VAL A 131 3.67 7.51 1.98
CA VAL A 131 3.12 8.85 2.23
C VAL A 131 2.25 9.31 1.07
N PHE A 132 2.69 9.09 -0.18
CA PHE A 132 1.90 9.40 -1.37
C PHE A 132 0.67 8.51 -1.49
N ALA A 133 0.81 7.20 -1.32
CA ALA A 133 -0.29 6.24 -1.35
C ALA A 133 -1.37 6.56 -0.31
N ALA A 134 -0.98 6.93 0.92
CA ALA A 134 -1.91 7.36 1.96
C ALA A 134 -2.67 8.65 1.58
N ARG A 135 -2.05 9.58 0.86
CA ARG A 135 -2.76 10.77 0.37
C ARG A 135 -3.82 10.41 -0.66
N TRP A 136 -3.52 9.44 -1.53
CA TRP A 136 -4.40 9.03 -2.62
C TRP A 136 -5.56 8.16 -2.12
N ALA A 137 -5.33 7.32 -1.10
CA ALA A 137 -6.33 6.47 -0.46
C ALA A 137 -7.54 7.24 0.14
N ARG A 138 -7.41 8.55 0.37
CA ARG A 138 -8.51 9.41 0.86
C ARG A 138 -9.72 9.47 -0.08
N HIS A 139 -9.53 9.17 -1.36
CA HIS A 139 -10.56 9.24 -2.39
C HIS A 139 -10.81 7.89 -3.05
N THR A 140 -10.54 6.80 -2.33
CA THR A 140 -10.76 5.44 -2.83
C THR A 140 -12.22 5.19 -3.16
N ALA A 141 -12.46 4.39 -4.20
CA ALA A 141 -13.78 3.89 -4.58
C ALA A 141 -14.05 2.46 -4.05
N LEU A 142 -13.10 1.87 -3.32
CA LEU A 142 -13.24 0.52 -2.77
C LEU A 142 -13.92 0.56 -1.42
N ASP A 143 -15.10 -0.06 -1.34
CA ASP A 143 -15.85 -0.23 -0.11
C ASP A 143 -15.62 -1.62 0.50
N GLY A 144 -15.29 -1.64 1.79
CA GLY A 144 -15.13 -2.86 2.59
C GLY A 144 -13.67 -3.36 2.70
N PRO A 145 -13.28 -3.89 3.87
CA PRO A 145 -11.88 -4.20 4.20
C PRO A 145 -11.29 -5.29 3.29
N LEU A 146 -12.09 -6.27 2.88
CA LEU A 146 -11.63 -7.36 2.00
C LEU A 146 -11.36 -6.85 0.57
N ARG A 147 -12.23 -5.99 0.03
CA ARG A 147 -12.03 -5.41 -1.31
C ARG A 147 -10.81 -4.49 -1.35
N ILE A 148 -10.55 -3.77 -0.26
CA ILE A 148 -9.34 -2.96 -0.10
C ILE A 148 -8.09 -3.84 -0.09
N ALA A 149 -8.08 -4.92 0.70
CA ALA A 149 -6.94 -5.84 0.77
C ALA A 149 -6.67 -6.50 -0.59
N LEU A 150 -7.69 -7.11 -1.21
CA LEU A 150 -7.54 -7.76 -2.53
C LEU A 150 -7.18 -6.76 -3.64
N GLY A 151 -7.75 -5.56 -3.61
CA GLY A 151 -7.45 -4.51 -4.58
C GLY A 151 -6.00 -4.03 -4.54
N VAL A 152 -5.31 -4.20 -3.40
CA VAL A 152 -3.88 -3.90 -3.25
C VAL A 152 -3.02 -5.10 -3.58
N VAL A 153 -3.38 -6.30 -3.13
CA VAL A 153 -2.56 -7.51 -3.26
C VAL A 153 -2.56 -8.06 -4.69
N LEU A 154 -3.69 -7.99 -5.40
CA LEU A 154 -3.78 -8.51 -6.78
C LEU A 154 -2.80 -7.81 -7.74
N PRO A 155 -2.72 -6.46 -7.78
CA PRO A 155 -1.70 -5.76 -8.56
C PRO A 155 -0.26 -6.09 -8.14
N ILE A 156 -0.01 -6.30 -6.85
CA ILE A 156 1.31 -6.73 -6.36
C ILE A 156 1.68 -8.07 -6.98
N GLY A 157 0.80 -9.06 -6.89
CA GLY A 157 1.03 -10.38 -7.49
C GLY A 157 1.24 -10.30 -9.00
N ALA A 158 0.43 -9.52 -9.70
CA ALA A 158 0.51 -9.35 -11.15
C ALA A 158 1.84 -8.72 -11.62
N VAL A 159 2.49 -7.92 -10.79
CA VAL A 159 3.80 -7.31 -11.08
C VAL A 159 4.96 -8.17 -10.56
N ALA A 160 4.78 -8.83 -9.42
CA ALA A 160 5.79 -9.69 -8.80
C ALA A 160 6.12 -10.92 -9.66
N VAL A 161 5.09 -11.59 -10.20
CA VAL A 161 5.26 -12.80 -11.02
C VAL A 161 6.14 -12.57 -12.26
N PRO A 162 5.87 -11.58 -13.15
CA PRO A 162 6.72 -11.35 -14.31
C PRO A 162 8.13 -10.87 -13.93
N LEU A 163 8.28 -10.12 -12.82
CA LEU A 163 9.60 -9.75 -12.32
C LEU A 163 10.41 -11.00 -11.93
N LEU A 164 9.81 -11.90 -11.16
CA LEU A 164 10.48 -13.14 -10.76
C LEU A 164 10.77 -14.04 -11.96
N TYR A 165 9.89 -14.09 -12.96
CA TYR A 165 10.14 -14.82 -14.20
C TYR A 165 11.34 -14.28 -14.98
N VAL A 166 11.51 -12.94 -15.02
CA VAL A 166 12.67 -12.31 -15.69
C VAL A 166 13.97 -12.59 -14.94
N ILE A 167 13.93 -12.67 -13.61
CA ILE A 167 15.11 -12.83 -12.76
C ILE A 167 15.49 -14.31 -12.60
N TYR A 168 14.49 -15.19 -12.52
CA TYR A 168 14.62 -16.62 -12.29
C TYR A 168 13.83 -17.41 -13.35
N PRO A 169 14.24 -17.38 -14.63
CA PRO A 169 13.47 -18.01 -15.71
C PRO A 169 13.30 -19.52 -15.52
N ASP A 170 14.34 -20.20 -15.03
CA ASP A 170 14.37 -21.66 -14.86
C ASP A 170 13.95 -22.13 -13.44
N ASP A 171 13.93 -21.22 -12.46
CA ASP A 171 13.71 -21.51 -11.04
C ASP A 171 12.39 -20.92 -10.48
N LEU A 172 11.53 -20.38 -11.33
CA LEU A 172 10.23 -19.83 -10.92
C LEU A 172 9.40 -20.76 -10.02
N PRO A 173 9.32 -22.08 -10.25
CA PRO A 173 8.55 -22.98 -9.38
C PRO A 173 9.02 -22.98 -7.92
N ARG A 174 10.28 -22.63 -7.65
CA ARG A 174 10.85 -22.54 -6.30
C ARG A 174 10.44 -21.24 -5.59
N ALA A 175 10.24 -20.15 -6.33
CA ALA A 175 9.83 -18.85 -5.79
C ALA A 175 8.32 -18.75 -5.51
N VAL A 176 7.50 -19.53 -6.23
CA VAL A 176 6.03 -19.47 -6.17
C VAL A 176 5.45 -19.74 -4.77
N PRO A 177 5.88 -20.77 -4.01
CA PRO A 177 5.33 -21.05 -2.69
C PRO A 177 5.54 -19.89 -1.70
N GLY A 178 6.74 -19.32 -1.67
CA GLY A 178 7.09 -18.16 -0.84
C GLY A 178 6.26 -16.93 -1.20
N LEU A 179 6.14 -16.64 -2.50
CA LEU A 179 5.31 -15.54 -2.99
C LEU A 179 3.83 -15.71 -2.60
N LEU A 180 3.26 -16.91 -2.78
CA LEU A 180 1.87 -17.19 -2.43
C LEU A 180 1.63 -17.05 -0.92
N LEU A 181 2.54 -17.58 -0.11
CA LEU A 181 2.49 -17.45 1.35
C LEU A 181 2.54 -15.98 1.78
N TRP A 182 3.44 -15.20 1.20
CA TRP A 182 3.54 -13.77 1.46
C TRP A 182 2.27 -13.01 1.06
N LEU A 183 1.74 -13.23 -0.15
CA LEU A 183 0.52 -12.57 -0.63
C LEU A 183 -0.69 -12.93 0.24
N ALA A 184 -0.82 -14.19 0.65
CA ALA A 184 -1.88 -14.64 1.55
C ALA A 184 -1.77 -13.98 2.94
N GLY A 185 -0.57 -14.01 3.53
CA GLY A 185 -0.29 -13.38 4.82
C GLY A 185 -0.49 -11.86 4.79
N LEU A 186 -0.03 -11.19 3.72
CA LEU A 186 -0.23 -9.77 3.50
C LEU A 186 -1.73 -9.44 3.35
N THR A 187 -2.50 -10.26 2.63
CA THR A 187 -3.95 -10.08 2.50
C THR A 187 -4.64 -10.13 3.87
N LEU A 188 -4.29 -11.10 4.71
CA LEU A 188 -4.81 -11.24 6.07
C LEU A 188 -4.44 -10.04 6.94
N ALA A 189 -3.17 -9.60 6.90
CA ALA A 189 -2.69 -8.46 7.65
C ALA A 189 -3.40 -7.15 7.23
N LEU A 190 -3.57 -6.92 5.92
CA LEU A 190 -4.26 -5.76 5.38
C LEU A 190 -5.75 -5.78 5.71
N TRP A 191 -6.40 -6.95 5.64
CA TRP A 191 -7.80 -7.10 6.01
C TRP A 191 -8.02 -6.81 7.51
N ALA A 192 -7.17 -7.35 8.38
CA ALA A 192 -7.21 -7.10 9.82
C ALA A 192 -6.94 -5.62 10.14
N ALA A 193 -5.94 -5.01 9.49
CA ALA A 193 -5.62 -3.59 9.65
C ALA A 193 -6.75 -2.68 9.15
N ALA A 194 -7.33 -2.96 7.97
CA ALA A 194 -8.43 -2.19 7.41
C ALA A 194 -9.71 -2.32 8.25
N SER A 195 -10.02 -3.51 8.78
CA SER A 195 -11.18 -3.72 9.64
C SER A 195 -11.03 -3.02 11.01
N LEU A 196 -9.84 -3.03 11.60
CA LEU A 196 -9.54 -2.27 12.82
C LEU A 196 -9.56 -0.76 12.58
N ALA A 197 -9.06 -0.30 11.43
CA ALA A 197 -9.11 1.10 11.03
C ALA A 197 -10.54 1.60 10.82
N ALA A 198 -11.41 0.78 10.21
CA ALA A 198 -12.84 1.07 10.07
C ALA A 198 -13.56 1.19 11.43
N ARG A 199 -13.08 0.47 12.45
CA ARG A 199 -13.56 0.58 13.85
C ARG A 199 -12.89 1.69 14.65
N ASN A 200 -12.20 2.63 13.99
CA ASN A 200 -11.46 3.74 14.60
C ASN A 200 -10.35 3.32 15.60
N ARG A 201 -9.89 2.05 15.55
CA ARG A 201 -8.79 1.53 16.39
C ARG A 201 -7.44 1.65 15.68
N LEU A 202 -7.01 2.88 15.39
CA LEU A 202 -5.85 3.14 14.54
C LEU A 202 -4.53 2.57 15.08
N ARG A 203 -4.29 2.64 16.40
CA ARG A 203 -3.06 2.08 16.99
C ARG A 203 -3.00 0.56 16.81
N ALA A 204 -4.10 -0.13 17.07
CA ALA A 204 -4.19 -1.58 16.87
C ALA A 204 -4.06 -1.95 15.38
N ALA A 205 -4.66 -1.17 14.48
CA ALA A 205 -4.54 -1.38 13.04
C ALA A 205 -3.08 -1.31 12.55
N TRP A 206 -2.31 -0.33 13.04
CA TRP A 206 -0.88 -0.23 12.73
C TRP A 206 -0.07 -1.38 13.33
N TRP A 207 -0.29 -1.74 14.61
CA TRP A 207 0.42 -2.84 15.23
C TRP A 207 0.15 -4.17 14.54
N VAL A 208 -1.13 -4.53 14.35
CA VAL A 208 -1.53 -5.77 13.68
C VAL A 208 -1.07 -5.79 12.23
N GLY A 209 -1.16 -4.65 11.55
CA GLY A 209 -0.70 -4.50 10.17
C GLY A 209 0.80 -4.71 10.01
N VAL A 210 1.61 -3.98 10.78
CA VAL A 210 3.08 -4.06 10.72
C VAL A 210 3.55 -5.43 11.16
N LEU A 211 3.09 -5.94 12.32
CA LEU A 211 3.50 -7.24 12.83
C LEU A 211 3.05 -8.37 11.90
N GLY A 212 1.82 -8.32 11.39
CA GLY A 212 1.29 -9.33 10.47
C GLY A 212 2.05 -9.35 9.14
N ALA A 213 2.35 -8.19 8.57
CA ALA A 213 3.09 -8.13 7.31
C ALA A 213 4.57 -8.51 7.46
N LEU A 214 5.21 -8.14 8.58
CA LEU A 214 6.57 -8.60 8.90
C LEU A 214 6.61 -10.12 9.11
N ALA A 215 5.65 -10.68 9.86
CA ALA A 215 5.56 -12.12 10.06
C ALA A 215 5.31 -12.88 8.74
N ALA A 216 4.46 -12.35 7.85
CA ALA A 216 4.23 -12.94 6.53
C ALA A 216 5.49 -12.90 5.65
N ALA A 217 6.24 -11.79 5.67
CA ALA A 217 7.50 -11.68 4.95
C ALA A 217 8.56 -12.63 5.52
N ASP A 218 8.65 -12.74 6.85
CA ASP A 218 9.60 -13.64 7.52
C ASP A 218 9.29 -15.11 7.19
N LEU A 219 8.02 -15.52 7.29
CA LEU A 219 7.59 -16.88 6.93
C LEU A 219 7.86 -17.22 5.46
N ALA A 220 7.64 -16.28 4.55
CA ALA A 220 7.94 -16.47 3.13
C ALA A 220 9.44 -16.63 2.87
N VAL A 221 10.28 -15.83 3.54
CA VAL A 221 11.74 -15.95 3.46
C VAL A 221 12.21 -17.26 4.08
N ILE A 222 11.66 -17.67 5.23
CA ILE A 222 11.96 -18.97 5.84
C ILE A 222 11.66 -20.11 4.86
N LEU A 223 10.49 -20.07 4.21
CA LEU A 223 10.11 -21.09 3.22
C LEU A 223 11.08 -21.11 2.04
N ALA A 224 11.42 -19.94 1.48
CA ALA A 224 12.37 -19.82 0.37
C ALA A 224 13.77 -20.34 0.75
N VAL A 225 14.24 -20.04 1.97
CA VAL A 225 15.52 -20.55 2.49
C VAL A 225 15.48 -22.06 2.70
N VAL A 226 14.41 -22.60 3.28
CA VAL A 226 14.24 -24.05 3.48
C VAL A 226 14.22 -24.78 2.14
N ASP A 227 13.52 -24.25 1.14
CA ASP A 227 13.47 -24.83 -0.20
C ASP A 227 14.83 -24.75 -0.89
N ALA A 228 15.56 -23.64 -0.76
CA ALA A 228 16.92 -23.49 -1.31
C ALA A 228 17.93 -24.45 -0.66
N VAL A 229 17.87 -24.63 0.67
CA VAL A 229 18.73 -25.57 1.40
C VAL A 229 18.37 -27.02 1.06
N SER A 230 17.08 -27.34 0.97
CA SER A 230 16.60 -28.69 0.64
C SER A 230 16.94 -29.12 -0.78
N ALA A 231 17.08 -28.15 -1.70
CA ALA A 231 17.51 -28.40 -3.07
C ALA A 231 19.04 -28.55 -3.25
N GLY A 232 19.83 -28.24 -2.21
CA GLY A 232 21.29 -28.20 -2.26
C GLY A 232 21.82 -26.91 -2.90
N VAL A 233 22.88 -26.34 -2.33
CA VAL A 233 23.57 -25.17 -2.92
C VAL A 233 24.44 -25.68 -4.07
N GLY A 234 24.09 -25.33 -5.32
CA GLY A 234 24.90 -25.65 -6.50
C GLY A 234 24.15 -26.14 -7.76
N ALA A 235 22.93 -25.69 -8.04
CA ALA A 235 22.28 -25.94 -9.34
C ALA A 235 22.68 -24.89 -10.41
N GLY A 236 23.97 -24.56 -10.49
CA GLY A 236 24.56 -23.83 -11.61
C GLY A 236 25.49 -24.76 -12.41
N PRO A 237 25.76 -24.51 -13.71
CA PRO A 237 26.25 -25.53 -14.64
C PRO A 237 27.67 -26.09 -14.40
N VAL A 238 28.38 -25.68 -13.33
CA VAL A 238 29.83 -25.91 -13.21
C VAL A 238 30.29 -26.51 -11.88
N ILE A 239 29.47 -26.57 -10.83
CA ILE A 239 29.91 -27.12 -9.53
C ILE A 239 28.80 -27.98 -8.93
N GLY A 240 29.06 -29.29 -8.80
CA GLY A 240 28.10 -30.27 -8.30
C GLY A 240 27.55 -29.94 -6.92
N ALA A 241 26.27 -30.25 -6.72
CA ALA A 241 25.54 -30.01 -5.49
C ALA A 241 26.23 -30.66 -4.28
N GLN A 242 26.66 -29.85 -3.32
CA GLN A 242 27.03 -30.36 -1.99
C GLN A 242 25.83 -30.25 -1.05
N PRO A 243 25.41 -31.36 -0.41
CA PRO A 243 24.39 -31.30 0.62
C PRO A 243 24.96 -30.57 1.84
N LEU A 244 24.43 -29.38 2.15
CA LEU A 244 24.72 -28.70 3.40
C LEU A 244 24.18 -29.54 4.55
N GLY A 245 25.08 -30.16 5.31
CA GLY A 245 24.75 -30.86 6.53
C GLY A 245 23.96 -29.96 7.49
N SER A 246 22.78 -30.43 7.88
CA SER A 246 21.97 -29.98 9.02
C SER A 246 21.96 -28.47 9.28
N VAL A 247 21.42 -27.67 8.35
CA VAL A 247 20.88 -26.36 8.73
C VAL A 247 19.61 -26.65 9.53
N ASP A 248 19.63 -26.33 10.83
CA ASP A 248 18.49 -26.53 11.71
C ASP A 248 17.32 -25.67 11.20
N ARG A 249 16.17 -26.29 10.91
CA ARG A 249 15.04 -25.64 10.20
C ARG A 249 14.43 -24.46 10.98
N ILE A 250 14.81 -24.34 12.24
CA ILE A 250 14.36 -23.34 13.22
C ILE A 250 15.27 -22.09 13.21
N SER A 251 16.38 -22.12 12.45
CA SER A 251 17.47 -21.14 12.48
C SER A 251 17.25 -19.81 11.77
N ALA A 252 16.09 -19.53 11.18
CA ALA A 252 15.89 -18.27 10.44
C ALA A 252 14.73 -17.41 10.97
N PRO A 253 14.69 -16.99 12.24
CA PRO A 253 13.76 -15.94 12.65
C PRO A 253 14.37 -14.55 12.42
N LEU A 254 13.59 -13.65 11.81
CA LEU A 254 13.85 -12.21 11.68
C LEU A 254 15.00 -11.81 10.74
N TRP A 255 14.93 -12.21 9.46
CA TRP A 255 15.98 -11.90 8.46
C TRP A 255 16.38 -10.41 8.42
N LEU A 256 15.41 -9.49 8.58
CA LEU A 256 15.66 -8.04 8.59
C LEU A 256 16.40 -7.58 9.85
N PHE A 257 16.08 -8.18 11.00
CA PHE A 257 16.76 -7.89 12.27
C PHE A 257 18.17 -8.47 12.26
N VAL A 258 18.33 -9.71 11.81
CA VAL A 258 19.63 -10.37 11.62
C VAL A 258 20.50 -9.55 10.67
N ALA A 259 19.94 -9.07 9.55
CA ALA A 259 20.68 -8.25 8.59
C ALA A 259 21.20 -6.92 9.15
N TRP A 260 20.51 -6.34 10.12
CA TRP A 260 20.86 -5.04 10.71
C TRP A 260 21.67 -5.12 12.01
N THR A 261 21.59 -6.23 12.73
CA THR A 261 22.16 -6.37 14.08
C THR A 261 23.21 -7.47 14.21
N ASP A 262 23.43 -8.24 13.13
CA ASP A 262 24.36 -9.38 13.11
C ASP A 262 24.04 -10.42 14.22
N TRP A 263 22.77 -10.47 14.65
CA TRP A 263 22.33 -11.17 15.84
C TRP A 263 22.13 -12.67 15.56
N ASN A 264 22.93 -13.52 16.19
CA ASN A 264 22.97 -14.97 15.98
C ASN A 264 22.61 -15.79 17.25
N ILE A 265 21.65 -15.34 18.06
CA ILE A 265 21.24 -16.11 19.26
C ILE A 265 20.47 -17.37 18.85
N GLY A 266 21.01 -18.53 19.21
CA GLY A 266 20.35 -19.84 19.03
C GLY A 266 20.88 -20.67 17.85
N LEU A 267 21.82 -20.14 17.06
CA LEU A 267 22.49 -20.90 16.01
C LEU A 267 23.68 -21.64 16.59
N THR A 268 23.63 -22.97 16.68
CA THR A 268 24.86 -23.76 16.64
C THR A 268 25.55 -23.40 15.33
N ARG A 269 26.62 -22.61 15.43
CA ARG A 269 27.44 -22.13 14.29
C ARG A 269 27.41 -23.18 13.17
N PRO A 270 26.91 -22.85 11.96
CA PRO A 270 27.54 -23.45 10.82
C PRO A 270 29.00 -23.00 10.89
N THR A 271 29.94 -23.90 10.68
CA THR A 271 31.38 -23.64 10.49
C THR A 271 31.70 -22.64 9.37
N ILE A 272 30.68 -22.02 8.78
CA ILE A 272 30.72 -21.01 7.73
C ILE A 272 30.08 -19.74 8.31
N PRO A 273 30.89 -18.76 8.77
CA PRO A 273 30.42 -17.52 9.40
C PRO A 273 29.48 -16.67 8.51
N TRP A 274 29.27 -17.07 7.25
CA TRP A 274 28.70 -16.24 6.19
C TRP A 274 27.50 -16.91 5.50
N GLY A 275 27.20 -18.20 5.75
CA GLY A 275 26.36 -19.02 4.86
C GLY A 275 24.88 -18.61 4.77
N ILE A 276 24.20 -18.38 5.90
CA ILE A 276 22.75 -18.07 5.89
C ILE A 276 22.51 -16.65 5.36
N PHE A 277 23.32 -15.69 5.80
CA PHE A 277 23.28 -14.32 5.30
C PHE A 277 23.60 -14.30 3.80
N GLN A 278 24.60 -15.05 3.34
CA GLN A 278 24.95 -15.15 1.93
C GLN A 278 23.89 -15.89 1.09
N ILE A 279 23.15 -16.85 1.63
CA ILE A 279 22.02 -17.49 0.90
C ILE A 279 20.87 -16.48 0.71
N ILE A 280 20.50 -15.75 1.77
CA ILE A 280 19.46 -14.70 1.69
C ILE A 280 19.90 -13.56 0.75
N THR A 281 21.20 -13.23 0.75
CA THR A 281 21.77 -12.10 0.01
C THR A 281 22.24 -12.45 -1.41
N ASN A 282 22.56 -13.70 -1.72
CA ASN A 282 23.05 -14.07 -3.07
C ASN A 282 22.07 -14.94 -3.85
N GLN A 283 21.15 -15.65 -3.21
CA GLN A 283 20.19 -16.52 -3.92
C GLN A 283 18.74 -16.03 -3.85
N VAL A 284 18.31 -15.51 -2.70
CA VAL A 284 16.91 -15.09 -2.46
C VAL A 284 16.73 -13.57 -2.55
N LEU A 285 17.80 -12.83 -2.84
CA LEU A 285 17.97 -11.37 -2.66
C LEU A 285 16.79 -10.49 -3.10
N VAL A 286 16.11 -10.83 -4.19
CA VAL A 286 15.06 -9.98 -4.78
C VAL A 286 13.74 -10.06 -4.03
N GLU A 287 13.39 -11.23 -3.48
CA GLU A 287 12.10 -11.45 -2.81
C GLU A 287 11.97 -10.63 -1.51
N PRO A 288 12.94 -10.65 -0.56
CA PRO A 288 12.88 -9.86 0.66
C PRO A 288 12.80 -8.35 0.37
N MET A 289 13.52 -7.87 -0.65
CA MET A 289 13.49 -6.45 -1.04
C MET A 289 12.15 -6.06 -1.65
N LEU A 290 11.54 -6.94 -2.44
CA LEU A 290 10.19 -6.74 -2.97
C LEU A 290 9.17 -6.69 -1.83
N TYR A 291 9.28 -7.58 -0.85
CA TYR A 291 8.39 -7.59 0.32
C TYR A 291 8.55 -6.29 1.12
N LEU A 292 9.79 -5.86 1.35
CA LEU A 292 10.13 -4.64 2.07
C LEU A 292 9.65 -3.38 1.34
N ALA A 293 9.76 -3.35 0.01
CA ALA A 293 9.30 -2.23 -0.81
C ALA A 293 7.76 -2.12 -0.85
N CYS A 294 7.08 -3.26 -0.90
CA CYS A 294 5.63 -3.29 -1.08
C CYS A 294 4.82 -3.10 0.21
N THR A 295 5.34 -3.59 1.33
CA THR A 295 4.62 -3.62 2.61
C THR A 295 4.22 -2.23 3.13
N PRO A 296 5.09 -1.20 3.15
CA PRO A 296 4.77 0.10 3.72
C PRO A 296 3.63 0.81 2.99
N TYR A 297 3.64 0.78 1.64
CA TYR A 297 2.60 1.44 0.87
C TYR A 297 1.27 0.70 0.97
N ALA A 298 1.31 -0.63 0.92
CA ALA A 298 0.11 -1.46 1.02
C ALA A 298 -0.62 -1.21 2.35
N LEU A 299 0.15 -1.18 3.45
CA LEU A 299 -0.38 -0.93 4.79
C LEU A 299 -0.95 0.49 4.93
N ALA A 300 -0.18 1.50 4.49
CA ALA A 300 -0.60 2.90 4.58
C ALA A 300 -1.86 3.17 3.74
N TYR A 301 -1.97 2.53 2.57
CA TYR A 301 -3.16 2.59 1.73
C TYR A 301 -4.36 1.91 2.41
N ALA A 302 -4.22 0.67 2.88
CA ALA A 302 -5.31 -0.10 3.47
C ALA A 302 -5.88 0.53 4.75
N ILE A 303 -5.02 0.99 5.66
CA ILE A 303 -5.45 1.67 6.89
C ILE A 303 -6.19 2.96 6.55
N ARG A 304 -5.68 3.73 5.57
CA ARG A 304 -6.30 5.00 5.21
C ARG A 304 -7.61 4.82 4.46
N ALA A 305 -7.69 3.86 3.55
CA ALA A 305 -8.90 3.48 2.84
C ALA A 305 -9.98 2.96 3.82
N GLY A 306 -9.60 2.07 4.76
CA GLY A 306 -10.51 1.55 5.77
C GLY A 306 -11.08 2.63 6.70
N ARG A 307 -10.30 3.68 7.00
CA ARG A 307 -10.77 4.84 7.77
C ARG A 307 -11.73 5.75 6.99
N SER A 308 -11.61 5.75 5.67
CA SER A 308 -12.42 6.57 4.76
C SER A 308 -13.68 5.87 4.26
N ALA A 309 -13.80 4.57 4.50
CA ALA A 309 -15.00 3.80 4.17
C ALA A 309 -16.19 4.30 5.03
N PRO A 310 -17.37 4.52 4.43
CA PRO A 310 -18.59 4.82 5.18
C PRO A 310 -18.83 3.72 6.23
N ALA A 311 -19.11 4.11 7.47
CA ALA A 311 -19.54 3.16 8.48
C ALA A 311 -20.76 2.41 7.94
N ALA A 312 -20.74 1.08 8.04
CA ALA A 312 -21.88 0.26 7.62
C ALA A 312 -23.15 0.83 8.27
N PRO A 313 -24.24 1.05 7.49
CA PRO A 313 -25.48 1.53 8.06
C PRO A 313 -25.90 0.54 9.16
N VAL A 314 -26.03 1.05 10.37
CA VAL A 314 -26.64 0.30 11.47
C VAL A 314 -28.03 -0.06 10.98
N ALA A 315 -28.27 -1.36 10.75
CA ALA A 315 -29.59 -1.87 10.44
C ALA A 315 -30.48 -1.49 11.61
N LEU A 316 -31.34 -0.47 11.42
CA LEU A 316 -32.41 -0.17 12.36
C LEU A 316 -33.24 -1.44 12.45
N ALA A 317 -33.31 -2.01 13.66
CA ALA A 317 -34.16 -3.16 13.93
C ALA A 317 -35.59 -2.85 13.46
N PRO A 318 -36.30 -3.81 12.84
CA PRO A 318 -37.67 -3.59 12.42
C PRO A 318 -38.50 -3.16 13.64
N THR A 319 -39.09 -1.97 13.56
CA THR A 319 -40.10 -1.54 14.53
C THR A 319 -41.25 -2.56 14.51
N PRO A 320 -41.59 -3.19 15.64
CA PRO A 320 -42.77 -4.05 15.69
C PRO A 320 -44.01 -3.20 15.40
N VAL A 321 -44.84 -3.70 14.49
CA VAL A 321 -46.16 -3.15 14.12
C VAL A 321 -47.18 -3.53 15.19
#